data_AF-A0A518G741-F1
#
_entry.id   AF-A0A518G741-F1
#
_cell.length_a   1.000
_cell.length_b   1.000
_cell.length_c   1.000
_cell.angle_alpha   90.00
_cell.angle_beta   90.00
_cell.angle_gamma   90.00
#
_symmetry.space_group_name_H-M   'P 1'
#
loop_
_entity.id
_entity.type
_entity.pdbx_description
1 polymer ?
#
loop_
_entity_poly.entity_id
_entity_poly.type
_entity_poly.pdbx_seq_one_letter_code
_entity_poly.pdbx_strand_id
1 'polypeptide(L)'
;MAKPKKEQLARYSDLKKRKSALESDARALETEINLLKDVITTHLEDIGKNDAQVHGYRLTLEEGPPRPKWKDHFVSINGAEAAQYVIDHTPRNPTLKVLPPTPKP
;
A
#
# COMPACT_ATOMS: atom_id res chain seq x y z
N MET A 1 -42.10 -10.25 -4.49
CA MET A 1 -40.64 -10.36 -4.75
C MET A 1 -40.40 -11.50 -5.72
N ALA A 2 -39.73 -11.26 -6.85
CA ALA A 2 -39.49 -12.30 -7.84
C ALA A 2 -38.44 -13.31 -7.34
N LYS A 3 -38.70 -14.61 -7.48
CA LYS A 3 -37.73 -15.67 -7.15
C LYS A 3 -36.57 -15.63 -8.16
N PRO A 4 -35.31 -15.67 -7.72
CA PRO A 4 -34.16 -15.70 -8.62
C PRO A 4 -34.16 -16.97 -9.49
N LYS A 5 -33.80 -16.83 -10.77
CA LYS A 5 -33.71 -17.94 -11.71
C LYS A 5 -32.50 -18.83 -11.37
N LYS A 6 -32.59 -20.12 -11.70
CA LYS A 6 -31.49 -21.10 -11.52
C LYS A 6 -30.16 -20.62 -12.12
N GLU A 7 -30.20 -20.00 -13.30
CA GLU A 7 -29.03 -19.44 -13.99
C GLU A 7 -28.38 -18.29 -13.21
N GLN A 8 -29.18 -17.45 -12.56
CA GLN A 8 -28.68 -16.33 -11.74
C GLN A 8 -27.98 -16.87 -10.49
N LEU A 9 -28.54 -17.90 -9.85
CA LEU A 9 -27.92 -18.56 -8.70
C LEU A 9 -26.61 -19.27 -9.09
N ALA A 10 -26.59 -19.95 -10.24
CA ALA A 10 -25.38 -20.59 -10.77
C ALA A 10 -24.28 -19.57 -11.06
N ARG A 11 -24.62 -18.47 -11.76
CA ARG A 11 -23.67 -17.38 -12.06
C ARG A 11 -23.16 -16.70 -10.80
N TYR A 12 -24.02 -16.46 -9.82
CA TYR A 12 -23.60 -15.90 -8.54
C TYR A 12 -22.59 -16.81 -7.82
N SER A 13 -22.86 -18.13 -7.77
CA SER A 13 -21.94 -19.09 -7.17
C SER A 13 -20.58 -19.11 -7.86
N ASP A 14 -20.56 -19.11 -9.20
CA ASP A 14 -19.33 -19.09 -9.99
C ASP A 14 -18.53 -17.80 -9.76
N LEU A 15 -19.19 -16.64 -9.81
CA LEU A 15 -18.55 -15.35 -9.54
C LEU A 15 -17.97 -15.28 -8.12
N LYS A 16 -18.69 -15.82 -7.12
CA LYS A 16 -18.21 -15.85 -5.73
C LYS A 16 -16.96 -16.72 -5.59
N LYS A 17 -16.90 -17.86 -6.28
CA LYS A 17 -15.70 -18.72 -6.30
C LYS A 17 -14.52 -18.02 -6.96
N ARG A 18 -14.71 -17.41 -8.15
CA ARG A 18 -13.66 -16.66 -8.84
C ARG A 18 -13.15 -15.49 -8.01
N LYS A 19 -14.06 -14.74 -7.37
CA LYS A 19 -13.70 -13.65 -6.46
C LYS A 19 -12.82 -14.17 -5.32
N SER A 20 -13.21 -15.27 -4.67
CA SER A 20 -12.43 -15.85 -3.57
C SER A 20 -11.04 -16.31 -4.02
N ALA A 21 -10.90 -16.85 -5.23
CA ALA A 21 -9.60 -17.24 -5.78
C ALA A 21 -8.72 -16.01 -6.03
N LEU A 22 -9.26 -14.99 -6.71
CA LEU A 22 -8.53 -13.73 -6.96
C LEU A 22 -8.14 -13.01 -5.66
N GLU A 23 -8.98 -13.03 -4.63
CA GLU A 23 -8.65 -12.48 -3.32
C GLU A 23 -7.53 -13.27 -2.63
N SER A 24 -7.48 -14.58 -2.81
CA SER A 24 -6.37 -15.41 -2.32
C SER A 24 -5.07 -15.08 -3.02
N ASP A 25 -5.10 -14.99 -4.35
CA ASP A 25 -3.92 -14.65 -5.16
C ASP A 25 -3.44 -13.23 -4.84
N ALA A 26 -4.36 -12.28 -4.66
CA ALA A 26 -4.04 -10.91 -4.24
C ALA A 26 -3.33 -10.87 -2.88
N ARG A 27 -3.78 -11.68 -1.90
CA ARG A 27 -3.13 -11.79 -0.58
C ARG A 27 -1.74 -12.41 -0.67
N ALA A 28 -1.55 -13.40 -1.54
CA ALA A 28 -0.25 -14.01 -1.77
C ALA A 28 0.72 -12.99 -2.38
N LEU A 29 0.29 -12.26 -3.40
CA LEU A 29 1.07 -11.17 -4.02
C LEU A 29 1.38 -10.07 -3.01
N GLU A 30 0.42 -9.65 -2.18
CA GLU A 30 0.63 -8.64 -1.15
C GLU A 30 1.69 -9.08 -0.12
N THR A 31 1.69 -10.36 0.25
CA THR A 31 2.71 -10.94 1.14
C THR A 31 4.09 -10.87 0.49
N GLU A 32 4.20 -11.27 -0.78
CA GLU A 32 5.46 -11.24 -1.53
C GLU A 32 5.99 -9.80 -1.71
N ILE A 33 5.11 -8.84 -2.03
CA ILE A 33 5.45 -7.43 -2.14
C ILE A 33 6.00 -6.90 -0.80
N ASN A 34 5.39 -7.25 0.32
CA ASN A 34 5.87 -6.82 1.64
C ASN A 34 7.23 -7.42 1.98
N LEU A 35 7.44 -8.70 1.70
CA LEU A 35 8.76 -9.34 1.87
C LEU A 35 9.84 -8.67 1.02
N LEU A 36 9.56 -8.39 -0.25
CA LEU A 36 10.50 -7.70 -1.14
C LEU A 36 10.75 -6.26 -0.71
N LYS A 37 9.72 -5.57 -0.19
CA LYS A 37 9.86 -4.23 0.37
C LYS A 37 10.82 -4.22 1.56
N ASP A 38 10.73 -5.21 2.45
CA ASP A 38 11.65 -5.34 3.59
C ASP A 38 13.07 -5.55 3.11
N VAL A 39 13.29 -6.47 2.15
CA VAL A 39 14.63 -6.72 1.55
C VAL A 39 15.22 -5.44 0.94
N ILE A 40 14.43 -4.69 0.17
CA ILE A 40 14.89 -3.44 -0.45
C ILE A 40 15.21 -2.38 0.61
N THR A 41 14.36 -2.28 1.64
CA THR A 41 14.55 -1.29 2.71
C THR A 41 15.81 -1.61 3.51
N THR A 42 16.01 -2.87 3.90
CA THR A 42 17.25 -3.32 4.55
C THR A 42 18.48 -3.05 3.68
N HIS A 43 18.42 -3.28 2.37
CA HIS A 43 19.52 -2.96 1.48
C HIS A 43 19.85 -1.45 1.48
N LEU A 44 18.83 -0.59 1.43
CA LEU A 44 18.99 0.86 1.48
C LEU A 44 19.57 1.35 2.82
N GLU A 45 19.14 0.72 3.93
CA GLU A 45 19.68 0.94 5.27
C GLU A 45 21.15 0.50 5.37
N ASP A 46 21.50 -0.68 4.86
CA ASP A 46 22.85 -1.24 4.87
C ASP A 46 23.85 -0.35 4.11
N ILE A 47 23.42 0.25 2.99
CA ILE A 47 24.26 1.20 2.23
C ILE A 47 24.16 2.64 2.77
N GLY A 48 23.31 2.88 3.78
CA GLY A 48 23.09 4.18 4.40
C GLY A 48 22.52 5.24 3.45
N LYS A 49 21.73 4.84 2.45
CA LYS A 49 21.17 5.77 1.44
C LYS A 49 19.67 5.63 1.34
N ASN A 50 19.00 6.78 1.18
CA ASN A 50 17.57 6.83 0.88
C ASN A 50 17.27 6.78 -0.63
N ASP A 51 18.27 6.90 -1.50
CA ASP A 51 18.13 6.75 -2.96
C ASP A 51 19.32 5.94 -3.51
N ALA A 52 19.02 4.91 -4.30
CA ALA A 52 20.02 4.09 -4.96
C ALA A 52 19.53 3.57 -6.32
N GLN A 53 20.48 3.34 -7.23
CA GLN A 53 20.22 2.64 -8.48
C GLN A 53 20.76 1.21 -8.40
N VAL A 54 19.89 0.22 -8.58
CA VAL A 54 20.23 -1.20 -8.45
C VAL A 54 19.64 -1.96 -9.64
N HIS A 55 20.47 -2.69 -10.38
CA HIS A 55 20.05 -3.44 -11.59
C HIS A 55 19.26 -2.60 -12.62
N GLY A 56 19.56 -1.30 -12.73
CA GLY A 56 18.86 -0.38 -13.61
C GLY A 56 17.57 0.22 -13.03
N TYR A 57 17.05 -0.33 -11.94
CA TYR A 57 15.92 0.24 -11.19
C TYR A 57 16.39 1.36 -10.28
N ARG A 58 15.54 2.37 -10.09
CA ARG A 58 15.76 3.42 -9.10
C ARG A 58 14.90 3.14 -7.88
N LEU A 59 15.54 3.06 -6.72
CA LEU A 59 14.95 2.80 -5.41
C LEU A 59 15.02 4.10 -4.62
N THR A 60 13.88 4.55 -4.09
CA THR A 60 13.81 5.77 -3.27
C THR A 60 12.93 5.54 -2.06
N LEU A 61 13.42 5.86 -0.86
CA LEU A 61 12.63 5.98 0.37
C LEU A 61 12.22 7.45 0.50
N GLU A 62 10.96 7.74 0.18
CA GLU A 62 10.37 9.08 0.34
C GLU A 62 9.63 9.18 1.68
N GLU A 63 9.45 10.37 2.23
CA GLU A 63 8.56 10.54 3.39
C GLU A 63 7.13 10.13 3.02
N GLY A 64 6.54 9.21 3.78
CA GLY A 64 5.16 8.79 3.54
C GLY A 64 4.15 9.90 3.86
N PRO A 65 2.93 9.81 3.29
CA PRO A 65 1.91 10.82 3.48
C PRO A 65 1.44 10.86 4.95
N PRO A 66 1.20 12.05 5.52
CA PRO A 66 0.65 12.18 6.87
C PRO A 66 -0.85 11.85 6.87
N ARG A 67 -1.19 10.56 6.90
CA ARG A 67 -2.58 10.08 6.98
C ARG A 67 -2.81 9.24 8.25
N PRO A 68 -2.81 9.85 9.44
CA PRO A 68 -3.09 9.13 10.66
C PRO A 68 -4.56 8.69 10.72
N LYS A 69 -4.81 7.42 11.06
CA LYS A 69 -6.17 6.86 11.22
C LYS A 69 -6.99 7.53 12.32
N TRP A 70 -6.31 8.16 13.29
CA TRP A 70 -6.94 8.86 14.42
C TRP A 70 -7.37 10.30 14.09
N LYS A 71 -6.98 10.84 12.93
CA LYS A 71 -7.13 12.27 12.58
C LYS A 71 -8.57 12.75 12.78
N ASP A 72 -9.54 12.07 12.18
CA ASP A 72 -10.93 12.54 12.17
C ASP A 72 -11.53 12.56 13.58
N HIS A 73 -11.22 11.54 14.40
CA HIS A 73 -11.66 11.48 15.78
C HIS A 73 -10.99 12.56 16.64
N PHE A 74 -9.70 12.81 16.43
CA PHE A 74 -8.94 13.81 17.17
C PHE A 74 -9.37 15.24 16.80
N VAL A 75 -9.67 15.50 15.52
CA VAL A 75 -10.24 16.78 15.06
C VAL A 75 -11.57 17.05 15.74
N SER A 76 -12.42 16.02 15.91
CA SER A 76 -13.71 16.17 16.58
C SER A 76 -13.59 16.58 18.07
N ILE A 77 -12.48 16.27 18.73
CA ILE A 77 -12.29 16.50 20.17
C ILE A 77 -11.46 17.76 20.43
N ASN A 78 -10.36 17.92 19.69
CA ASN A 78 -9.33 18.94 19.95
C ASN A 78 -9.28 20.04 18.87
N GLY A 79 -10.09 19.93 17.82
CA GLY A 79 -10.10 20.86 16.70
C GLY A 79 -9.04 20.59 15.64
N ALA A 80 -9.19 21.24 14.48
CA ALA A 80 -8.37 21.02 13.30
C ALA A 80 -6.92 21.50 13.47
N GLU A 81 -6.70 22.61 14.20
CA GLU A 81 -5.37 23.19 14.40
C GLU A 81 -4.48 22.30 15.27
N ALA A 82 -5.00 21.76 16.37
CA ALA A 82 -4.28 20.82 17.21
C ALA A 82 -3.95 19.50 16.47
N ALA A 83 -4.88 19.01 15.64
CA ALA A 83 -4.64 17.84 14.81
C ALA A 83 -3.52 18.07 13.78
N GLN A 84 -3.49 19.25 13.17
CA GLN A 84 -2.46 19.62 12.19
C GLN A 84 -1.09 19.78 12.86
N TYR A 85 -1.03 20.40 14.04
CA TYR A 85 0.20 20.49 14.82
C TYR A 85 0.81 19.12 15.10
N VAL A 86 0.00 18.15 15.57
CA VAL A 86 0.48 16.78 15.83
C VAL A 86 0.98 16.13 14.53
N ILE A 87 0.27 16.31 13.42
CA ILE A 87 0.69 15.79 12.12
C ILE A 87 2.06 16.34 11.70
N ASP A 88 2.27 17.64 11.84
CA ASP A 88 3.49 18.30 11.37
C ASP A 88 4.72 17.94 12.21
N HIS A 89 4.51 17.53 13.46
CA HIS A 89 5.58 17.15 14.40
C HIS A 89 5.75 15.63 14.55
N THR A 90 4.95 14.82 13.85
CA THR A 90 5.07 13.36 13.89
C THR A 90 6.03 12.87 12.80
N PRO A 91 7.04 12.03 13.13
CA PRO A 91 7.90 11.39 12.14
C PRO A 91 7.08 10.61 11.12
N ARG A 92 7.35 10.83 9.83
CA ARG A 92 6.64 10.16 8.75
C ARG A 92 7.25 8.80 8.49
N ASN A 93 6.42 7.77 8.38
CA ASN A 93 6.88 6.46 7.96
C ASN A 93 7.35 6.55 6.50
N PRO A 94 8.58 6.13 6.17
CA PRO A 94 9.08 6.18 4.81
C PRO A 94 8.26 5.25 3.91
N THR A 95 8.05 5.69 2.67
CA THR A 95 7.38 4.94 1.61
C THR A 95 8.41 4.58 0.55
N LEU A 96 8.53 3.28 0.27
CA LEU A 96 9.40 2.79 -0.78
C LEU A 96 8.78 3.03 -2.16
N LYS A 97 9.56 3.61 -3.06
CA LYS A 97 9.24 3.81 -4.46
C LYS A 97 10.28 3.13 -5.33
N VAL A 98 9.82 2.27 -6.23
CA VAL A 98 10.66 1.54 -7.18
C VAL A 98 10.27 1.97 -8.58
N LEU A 99 11.18 2.64 -9.28
CA LEU A 99 10.98 3.08 -10.67
C LEU A 99 11.74 2.14 -11.61
N PRO A 100 11.12 1.69 -12.71
CA PRO A 100 11.78 0.85 -13.70
C PRO A 100 12.92 1.59 -14.39
N PRO A 101 13.89 0.87 -14.98
CA PRO A 101 14.92 1.48 -15.80
C PRO A 101 14.30 2.32 -16.91
N THR A 102 14.70 3.59 -17.00
CA THR A 102 14.36 4.41 -18.16
C THR A 102 14.96 3.74 -19.40
N PRO A 103 14.15 3.43 -20.43
CA PRO A 103 14.70 2.91 -21.67
C PRO A 103 15.66 3.96 -22.24
N LYS A 104 16.87 3.51 -22.60
CA LYS A 104 17.85 4.37 -23.29
C LYS A 104 17.20 4.86 -24.60
N PRO A 105 17.29 6.15 -24.93
CA PRO A 105 16.83 6.66 -26.22
C PRO A 105 17.61 6.05 -27.39
#